data_AF-A0A1F2WRR4-F1
#
_entry.id   AF-A0A1F2WRR4-F1
#
_cell.length_a   1.000
_cell.length_b   1.000
_cell.length_c   1.000
_cell.angle_alpha   90.00
_cell.angle_beta   90.00
_cell.angle_gamma   90.00
#
_symmetry.space_group_name_H-M   'P 1'
#
loop_
_entity.id
_entity.type
_entity.pdbx_description
1 polymer ?
#
loop_
_entity_poly.entity_id
_entity_poly.type
_entity_poly.pdbx_seq_one_letter_code
_entity_poly.pdbx_strand_id
1 'polypeptide(L)'
;MPIKLMAASRRRPGLTRAEYFRYIEHYHGTVARLERFKIERYIQNHVIDGAFGVLSDREHRNKTSDREAVVELHFSTFRDMLDTLEPQGVEQSRANQDGKFFADEPTNIIVMAEEVELPVVNPRPRFNPGLSEPGQGAVKVLHFVMRKPEVFPQDFYRLWRRAHDEALAKSPYAQEMFRKIVVNKRSRINDNDAAARAHFRMVDPPVYDLVVSFWVDSMEQVGAFRQYVEAIQESSLDFADWSESFFLYCRPVRIIDDAPPKD
;
A
#
# COMPACT_ATOMS: atom_id res chain seq x y z
N MET A 1 5.16 -19.56 1.19
CA MET A 1 3.99 -18.73 0.88
C MET A 1 4.49 -17.41 0.32
N PRO A 2 3.89 -16.89 -0.76
CA PRO A 2 4.23 -15.58 -1.29
C PRO A 2 4.07 -14.51 -0.20
N ILE A 3 4.99 -13.55 -0.20
CA ILE A 3 4.95 -12.42 0.74
C ILE A 3 5.08 -11.13 -0.04
N LYS A 4 4.35 -10.10 0.40
CA LYS A 4 4.48 -8.75 -0.13
C LYS A 4 5.05 -7.82 0.94
N LEU A 5 6.00 -6.99 0.56
CA LEU A 5 6.48 -5.90 1.39
C LEU A 5 5.99 -4.58 0.78
N MET A 6 5.22 -3.83 1.56
CA MET A 6 4.75 -2.51 1.20
C MET A 6 5.58 -1.48 1.96
N ALA A 7 6.03 -0.41 1.30
CA ALA A 7 6.64 0.73 1.99
C ALA A 7 6.07 2.05 1.47
N ALA A 8 5.38 2.78 2.33
CA ALA A 8 4.90 4.14 2.07
C ALA A 8 5.98 5.14 2.47
N SER A 9 6.36 6.01 1.54
CA SER A 9 7.42 6.99 1.74
C SER A 9 6.94 8.41 1.51
N ARG A 10 7.57 9.33 2.22
CA ARG A 10 7.47 10.77 2.01
C ARG A 10 8.70 11.22 1.24
N ARG A 11 8.54 12.20 0.34
CA ARG A 11 9.71 12.80 -0.33
C ARG A 11 10.61 13.52 0.67
N ARG A 12 11.91 13.46 0.42
CA ARG A 12 12.90 14.21 1.18
C ARG A 12 12.59 15.72 1.16
N PRO A 13 12.83 16.45 2.27
CA PRO A 13 12.74 17.91 2.28
C PRO A 13 13.60 18.55 1.18
N GLY A 14 13.02 19.53 0.48
CA GLY A 14 13.66 20.26 -0.62
C GLY A 14 13.40 19.69 -2.02
N LEU A 15 12.74 18.54 -2.15
CA LEU A 15 12.28 18.04 -3.45
C LEU A 15 10.86 18.50 -3.77
N THR A 16 10.64 18.85 -5.03
CA THR A 16 9.30 18.87 -5.62
C THR A 16 8.78 17.46 -5.84
N ARG A 17 7.46 17.32 -5.98
CA ARG A 17 6.83 16.03 -6.30
C ARG A 17 7.29 15.47 -7.65
N ALA A 18 7.49 16.33 -8.64
CA ALA A 18 7.97 15.94 -9.96
C ALA A 18 9.40 15.41 -9.92
N GLU A 19 10.29 16.05 -9.14
CA GLU A 19 11.66 15.55 -8.93
C GLU A 19 11.67 14.21 -8.20
N TYR A 20 10.83 14.06 -7.17
CA TYR A 20 10.66 12.80 -6.45
C TYR A 20 10.21 11.67 -7.40
N PHE A 21 9.14 11.88 -8.18
CA PHE A 21 8.65 10.86 -9.12
C PHE A 21 9.66 10.53 -10.20
N ARG A 22 10.34 11.53 -10.75
CA ARG A 22 11.41 11.30 -11.73
C ARG A 22 12.53 10.46 -11.11
N TYR A 23 12.94 10.75 -9.88
CA TYR A 23 14.00 10.03 -9.20
C TYR A 23 13.60 8.57 -8.93
N ILE A 24 12.46 8.38 -8.25
CA ILE A 24 12.05 7.05 -7.81
C ILE A 24 11.74 6.13 -9.01
N GLU A 25 11.12 6.64 -10.07
CA GLU A 25 10.77 5.85 -11.26
C GLU A 25 11.97 5.55 -12.16
N HIS A 26 12.76 6.59 -12.50
CA HIS A 26 13.77 6.46 -13.56
C HIS A 26 15.17 6.20 -13.05
N TYR A 27 15.54 6.70 -11.86
CA TYR A 27 16.87 6.44 -11.30
C TYR A 27 16.83 5.22 -10.39
N HIS A 28 16.12 5.31 -9.26
CA HIS A 28 15.99 4.20 -8.32
C HIS A 28 15.36 2.98 -8.99
N GLY A 29 14.29 3.17 -9.78
CA GLY A 29 13.66 2.07 -10.53
C GLY A 29 14.59 1.39 -11.54
N THR A 30 15.51 2.12 -12.18
CA THR A 30 16.53 1.51 -13.06
C THR A 30 17.54 0.71 -12.27
N VAL A 31 18.03 1.25 -11.15
CA VAL A 31 18.96 0.54 -10.27
C VAL A 31 18.31 -0.73 -9.71
N ALA A 32 17.06 -0.65 -9.24
CA ALA A 32 16.31 -1.79 -8.72
C ALA A 32 16.09 -2.89 -9.78
N ARG A 33 15.91 -2.55 -11.06
CA ARG A 33 15.87 -3.57 -12.14
C ARG A 33 17.20 -4.28 -12.32
N LEU A 34 18.31 -3.54 -12.27
CA LEU A 34 19.65 -4.12 -12.40
C LEU A 34 20.03 -4.95 -11.18
N GLU A 35 19.63 -4.51 -9.99
CA GLU A 35 19.87 -5.14 -8.69
C GLU A 35 18.59 -5.81 -8.16
N ARG A 36 17.89 -6.58 -9.01
CA ARG A 36 16.56 -7.12 -8.65
C ARG A 36 16.57 -8.15 -7.52
N PHE A 37 17.72 -8.74 -7.22
CA PHE A 37 17.89 -9.84 -6.27
C PHE A 37 16.81 -10.93 -6.44
N LYS A 38 15.97 -11.15 -5.42
CA LYS A 38 14.87 -12.13 -5.38
C LYS A 38 13.48 -11.50 -5.53
N ILE A 39 13.40 -10.23 -5.92
CA ILE A 39 12.14 -9.53 -6.13
C ILE A 39 11.48 -10.11 -7.40
N GLU A 40 10.33 -10.78 -7.24
CA GLU A 40 9.53 -11.28 -8.38
C GLU A 40 8.84 -10.12 -9.10
N ARG A 41 8.37 -9.14 -8.32
CA ARG A 41 7.63 -8.00 -8.84
C ARG A 41 7.87 -6.76 -8.00
N TYR A 42 8.02 -5.62 -8.68
CA TYR A 42 8.15 -4.31 -8.05
C TYR A 42 7.20 -3.32 -8.73
N ILE A 43 6.20 -2.86 -7.97
CA ILE A 43 5.29 -1.78 -8.35
C ILE A 43 5.58 -0.54 -7.50
N GLN A 44 5.63 0.63 -8.13
CA GLN A 44 5.58 1.92 -7.44
C GLN A 44 4.18 2.52 -7.61
N ASN A 45 3.48 2.78 -6.52
CA ASN A 45 2.20 3.47 -6.54
C ASN A 45 2.46 4.95 -6.27
N HIS A 46 2.56 5.75 -7.33
CA HIS A 46 2.73 7.20 -7.21
C HIS A 46 1.43 7.80 -6.73
N VAL A 47 1.43 8.40 -5.55
CA VAL A 47 0.25 9.04 -4.97
C VAL A 47 -0.17 10.17 -5.91
N ILE A 48 -1.47 10.30 -6.14
CA ILE A 48 -2.17 11.37 -6.86
C ILE A 48 -2.70 12.36 -5.81
N ASP A 49 -3.40 11.83 -4.80
CA ASP A 49 -4.00 12.58 -3.70
C ASP A 49 -4.26 11.64 -2.50
N GLY A 50 -4.57 12.17 -1.33
CA GLY A 50 -4.83 11.38 -0.12
C GLY A 50 -5.68 12.09 0.92
N ALA A 51 -6.24 11.31 1.86
CA ALA A 51 -6.99 11.84 2.99
C ALA A 51 -6.55 11.15 4.29
N PHE A 52 -6.40 11.94 5.35
CA PHE A 52 -5.76 11.53 6.62
C PHE A 52 -6.65 11.92 7.80
N GLY A 53 -6.94 10.96 8.69
CA GLY A 53 -7.74 11.18 9.90
C GLY A 53 -9.22 11.47 9.63
N VAL A 54 -9.91 12.05 10.62
CA VAL A 54 -11.35 12.35 10.56
C VAL A 54 -11.65 13.79 10.98
N LEU A 55 -12.77 14.35 10.52
CA LEU A 55 -13.16 15.74 10.79
C LEU A 55 -13.37 16.05 12.28
N SER A 56 -13.72 15.05 13.08
CA SER A 56 -13.91 15.20 14.52
C SER A 56 -12.60 15.37 15.30
N ASP A 57 -11.44 15.15 14.67
CA ASP A 57 -10.14 15.27 15.33
C ASP A 57 -9.79 16.74 15.60
N ARG A 58 -9.66 17.10 16.88
CA ARG A 58 -9.24 18.45 17.28
C ARG A 58 -7.75 18.72 17.10
N GLU A 59 -6.93 17.67 17.18
CA GLU A 59 -5.46 17.77 17.17
C GLU A 59 -4.80 17.05 15.98
N HIS A 60 -5.59 16.62 14.98
CA HIS A 60 -5.14 15.81 13.84
C HIS A 60 -4.22 14.64 14.25
N ARG A 61 -4.80 13.56 14.78
CA ARG A 61 -4.06 12.45 15.39
C ARG A 61 -3.17 11.70 14.40
N ASN A 62 -3.55 11.69 13.11
CA ASN A 62 -2.73 11.10 12.07
C ASN A 62 -1.45 11.93 11.83
N LYS A 63 -0.34 11.51 12.44
CA LYS A 63 0.97 12.14 12.25
C LYS A 63 1.70 11.67 10.98
N THR A 64 1.07 10.80 10.17
CA THR A 64 1.66 10.19 8.97
C THR A 64 1.30 10.91 7.67
N SER A 65 0.93 12.19 7.77
CA SER A 65 0.56 13.02 6.63
C SER A 65 1.66 13.05 5.55
N ASP A 66 1.24 13.34 4.32
CA ASP A 66 2.10 13.52 3.14
C ASP A 66 2.87 12.26 2.70
N ARG A 67 2.17 11.31 2.08
CA ARG A 67 2.78 10.17 1.38
C ARG A 67 2.83 10.43 -0.11
N GLU A 68 3.99 10.20 -0.72
CA GLU A 68 4.24 10.50 -2.13
C GLU A 68 4.25 9.23 -2.98
N ALA A 69 4.76 8.12 -2.46
CA ALA A 69 4.58 6.82 -3.10
C ALA A 69 4.49 5.69 -2.09
N VAL A 70 3.80 4.63 -2.51
CA VAL A 70 3.84 3.33 -1.84
C VAL A 70 4.46 2.32 -2.79
N VAL A 71 5.59 1.73 -2.41
CA VAL A 71 6.21 0.64 -3.18
C VAL A 71 5.66 -0.70 -2.71
N GLU A 72 5.50 -1.63 -3.64
CA GLU A 72 5.11 -3.01 -3.41
C GLU A 72 6.16 -3.93 -4.02
N LEU A 73 6.85 -4.68 -3.15
CA LEU A 73 7.83 -5.69 -3.51
C LEU A 73 7.23 -7.07 -3.24
N HIS A 74 7.14 -7.92 -4.26
CA HIS A 74 6.62 -9.28 -4.12
C HIS A 74 7.77 -10.29 -4.17
N PHE A 75 7.66 -11.31 -3.32
CA PHE A 75 8.64 -12.38 -3.19
C PHE A 75 7.93 -13.74 -3.16
N SER A 76 8.58 -14.77 -3.69
CA SER A 76 8.07 -16.14 -3.67
C SER A 76 7.92 -16.68 -2.25
N THR A 77 8.87 -16.32 -1.38
CA THR A 77 8.93 -16.75 0.01
C THR A 77 9.39 -15.64 0.96
N PHE A 78 9.08 -15.81 2.26
CA PHE A 78 9.62 -14.96 3.32
C PHE A 78 11.16 -14.97 3.38
N ARG A 79 11.80 -16.12 3.06
CA ARG A 79 13.26 -16.22 3.05
C ARG A 79 13.88 -15.37 1.95
N ASP A 80 13.30 -15.39 0.74
CA ASP A 80 13.75 -14.57 -0.39
C ASP A 80 13.71 -13.07 -0.08
N MET A 81 12.67 -12.65 0.65
CA MET A 81 12.58 -11.29 1.15
C MET A 81 13.71 -11.00 2.15
N LEU A 82 13.94 -11.85 3.17
CA LEU A 82 15.03 -11.64 4.12
C LEU A 82 16.40 -11.57 3.44
N ASP A 83 16.70 -12.47 2.51
CA ASP A 83 17.96 -12.48 1.78
C ASP A 83 18.18 -11.18 0.97
N THR A 84 17.09 -10.51 0.58
CA THR A 84 17.14 -9.19 -0.09
C THR A 84 17.30 -8.03 0.90
N LEU A 85 16.79 -8.14 2.13
CA LEU A 85 16.77 -7.07 3.14
C LEU A 85 17.93 -7.11 4.15
N GLU A 86 18.70 -8.20 4.21
CA GLU A 86 19.78 -8.40 5.20
C GLU A 86 21.15 -7.85 4.73
N PRO A 87 22.10 -7.59 5.66
CA PRO A 87 23.30 -6.79 5.44
C PRO A 87 24.15 -7.15 4.21
N GLN A 88 24.26 -8.43 3.87
CA GLN A 88 25.04 -8.86 2.69
C GLN A 88 24.43 -8.35 1.38
N GLY A 89 23.09 -8.28 1.27
CA GLY A 89 22.39 -7.68 0.13
C GLY A 89 22.31 -6.15 0.23
N VAL A 90 22.20 -5.61 1.45
CA VAL A 90 22.03 -4.18 1.74
C VAL A 90 23.31 -3.36 1.54
N GLU A 91 24.46 -3.84 2.04
CA GLU A 91 25.73 -3.11 1.97
C GLU A 91 26.25 -2.98 0.53
N GLN A 92 25.86 -3.90 -0.35
CA GLN A 92 26.26 -3.92 -1.76
C GLN A 92 25.25 -3.24 -2.68
N SER A 93 24.00 -3.09 -2.26
CA SER A 93 22.94 -2.55 -3.12
C SER A 93 22.97 -1.03 -3.18
N ARG A 94 23.13 -0.51 -4.40
CA ARG A 94 22.91 0.92 -4.67
C ARG A 94 21.45 1.30 -4.45
N ALA A 95 20.51 0.41 -4.76
CA ALA A 95 19.08 0.65 -4.55
C ALA A 95 18.72 0.80 -3.06
N ASN A 96 19.44 0.14 -2.15
CA ASN A 96 19.24 0.37 -0.72
C ASN A 96 19.86 1.69 -0.23
N GLN A 97 20.97 2.12 -0.84
CA GLN A 97 21.72 3.29 -0.38
C GLN A 97 21.18 4.62 -0.92
N ASP A 98 20.38 4.58 -1.99
CA ASP A 98 19.93 5.79 -2.69
C ASP A 98 18.65 6.41 -2.11
N GLY A 99 18.01 5.77 -1.13
CA GLY A 99 16.87 6.28 -0.35
C GLY A 99 17.08 7.72 0.13
N LYS A 100 18.26 8.02 0.67
CA LYS A 100 18.68 9.37 1.14
C LYS A 100 18.59 10.49 0.09
N PHE A 101 18.50 10.16 -1.20
CA PHE A 101 18.40 11.15 -2.26
C PHE A 101 16.96 11.54 -2.57
N PHE A 102 15.97 10.70 -2.22
CA PHE A 102 14.57 10.94 -2.58
C PHE A 102 13.57 10.80 -1.42
N ALA A 103 13.85 9.99 -0.41
CA ALA A 103 12.92 9.71 0.70
C ALA A 103 13.34 10.43 1.98
N ASP A 104 12.33 10.84 2.76
CA ASP A 104 12.48 11.17 4.18
C ASP A 104 12.42 9.87 5.01
N GLU A 105 13.50 9.08 4.91
CA GLU A 105 13.56 7.68 5.33
C GLU A 105 13.08 7.40 6.77
N PRO A 106 13.39 8.24 7.79
CA PRO A 106 12.90 8.04 9.15
C PRO A 106 11.38 7.96 9.27
N THR A 107 10.64 8.55 8.32
CA THR A 107 9.17 8.63 8.35
C THR A 107 8.46 7.53 7.57
N ASN A 108 9.21 6.61 6.96
CA ASN A 108 8.64 5.53 6.17
C ASN A 108 7.71 4.65 7.01
N ILE A 109 6.71 4.04 6.36
CA ILE A 109 5.81 3.05 6.97
C ILE A 109 5.94 1.79 6.16
N ILE A 110 6.09 0.64 6.83
CA ILE A 110 6.06 -0.66 6.16
C ILE A 110 4.85 -1.47 6.57
N VAL A 111 4.45 -2.35 5.65
CA VAL A 111 3.57 -3.47 5.97
C VAL A 111 4.08 -4.69 5.20
N MET A 112 4.58 -5.68 5.93
CA MET A 112 4.79 -7.02 5.37
C MET A 112 3.44 -7.75 5.41
N ALA A 113 2.97 -8.24 4.26
CA ALA A 113 1.60 -8.70 4.12
C ALA A 113 1.45 -10.00 3.34
N GLU A 114 0.41 -10.73 3.71
CA GLU A 114 -0.19 -11.81 2.94
C GLU A 114 -1.44 -11.28 2.24
N GLU A 115 -1.53 -11.53 0.94
CA GLU A 115 -2.62 -11.03 0.10
C GLU A 115 -3.81 -11.99 0.08
N VAL A 116 -5.01 -11.43 0.14
CA VAL A 116 -6.26 -12.13 -0.16
C VAL A 116 -7.05 -11.27 -1.15
N GLU A 117 -7.30 -11.80 -2.34
CA GLU A 117 -8.17 -11.16 -3.31
C GLU A 117 -9.63 -11.45 -2.98
N LEU A 118 -10.47 -10.42 -3.06
CA LEU A 118 -11.91 -10.51 -2.80
C LEU A 118 -12.67 -10.39 -4.12
N PRO A 119 -13.82 -11.09 -4.24
CA PRO A 119 -14.64 -11.00 -5.44
C PRO A 119 -15.22 -9.58 -5.59
N VAL A 120 -15.34 -9.15 -6.85
CA VAL A 120 -16.07 -7.94 -7.24
C VAL A 120 -17.11 -8.28 -8.30
N VAL A 121 -18.15 -7.45 -8.42
CA VAL A 121 -19.22 -7.65 -9.39
C VAL A 121 -18.72 -7.48 -10.82
N ASN A 122 -17.86 -6.47 -11.06
CA ASN A 122 -17.39 -6.09 -12.39
C ASN A 122 -15.86 -6.10 -12.46
N PRO A 123 -15.19 -7.27 -12.57
CA PRO A 123 -13.74 -7.35 -12.50
C PRO A 123 -13.01 -6.79 -13.72
N ARG A 124 -13.71 -6.59 -14.84
CA ARG A 124 -13.10 -6.10 -16.08
C ARG A 124 -13.24 -4.59 -16.18
N PRO A 125 -12.14 -3.84 -16.40
CA PRO A 125 -12.22 -2.41 -16.63
C PRO A 125 -12.99 -2.14 -17.93
N ARG A 126 -13.87 -1.14 -17.92
CA ARG A 126 -14.51 -0.66 -19.16
C ARG A 126 -13.52 0.13 -20.02
N PHE A 127 -12.51 0.70 -19.38
CA PHE A 127 -11.43 1.45 -20.00
C PHE A 127 -10.12 1.16 -19.24
N ASN A 128 -9.09 0.73 -19.96
CA ASN A 128 -7.73 0.67 -19.45
C ASN A 128 -6.79 1.29 -20.50
N PRO A 129 -6.29 2.51 -20.28
CA PRO A 129 -5.40 3.18 -21.22
C PRO A 129 -3.97 2.60 -21.25
N GLY A 130 -3.73 1.43 -20.64
CA GLY A 130 -2.40 0.83 -20.50
C GLY A 130 -1.56 1.48 -19.39
N LEU A 131 -2.20 2.23 -18.48
CA LEU A 131 -1.53 2.92 -17.38
C LEU A 131 -1.43 2.08 -16.10
N SER A 132 -2.02 0.87 -16.09
CA SER A 132 -1.95 -0.09 -14.99
C SER A 132 -1.76 -1.52 -15.53
N GLU A 133 -1.89 -2.55 -14.66
CA GLU A 133 -1.87 -3.93 -15.12
C GLU A 133 -2.96 -4.20 -16.17
N PRO A 134 -2.70 -5.03 -17.20
CA PRO A 134 -3.73 -5.48 -18.13
C PRO A 134 -4.95 -6.03 -17.38
N GLY A 135 -6.14 -5.54 -17.71
CA GLY A 135 -7.37 -5.98 -17.06
C GLY A 135 -7.61 -5.40 -15.67
N GLN A 136 -6.84 -4.41 -15.23
CA GLN A 136 -7.13 -3.63 -14.02
C GLN A 136 -7.51 -2.19 -14.38
N GLY A 137 -8.22 -1.50 -13.47
CA GLY A 137 -8.50 -0.07 -13.61
C GLY A 137 -7.22 0.76 -13.50
N ALA A 138 -7.20 2.01 -14.01
CA ALA A 138 -5.99 2.83 -14.07
C ALA A 138 -5.61 3.46 -12.72
N VAL A 139 -6.54 3.51 -11.76
CA VAL A 139 -6.32 4.12 -10.44
C VAL A 139 -6.43 3.06 -9.35
N LYS A 140 -5.44 3.03 -8.47
CA LYS A 140 -5.42 2.22 -7.26
C LYS A 140 -5.71 3.09 -6.05
N VAL A 141 -6.57 2.64 -5.15
CA VAL A 141 -6.74 3.23 -3.82
C VAL A 141 -6.07 2.32 -2.80
N LEU A 142 -5.20 2.87 -1.96
CA LEU A 142 -4.58 2.16 -0.83
C LEU A 142 -5.18 2.70 0.47
N HIS A 143 -5.99 1.89 1.16
CA HIS A 143 -6.60 2.25 2.44
C HIS A 143 -5.82 1.59 3.59
N PHE A 144 -5.07 2.40 4.34
CA PHE A 144 -4.35 1.98 5.54
C PHE A 144 -5.29 2.09 6.73
N VAL A 145 -5.63 0.95 7.33
CA VAL A 145 -6.60 0.88 8.43
C VAL A 145 -5.86 0.59 9.73
N MET A 146 -5.84 1.57 10.62
CA MET A 146 -5.26 1.41 11.96
C MET A 146 -6.20 0.58 12.82
N ARG A 147 -5.67 -0.45 13.47
CA ARG A 147 -6.42 -1.24 14.45
C ARG A 147 -6.50 -0.47 15.76
N LYS A 148 -7.68 -0.45 16.37
CA LYS A 148 -7.86 0.03 17.73
C LYS A 148 -7.01 -0.77 18.73
N PRO A 149 -6.28 -0.14 19.67
CA PRO A 149 -5.43 -0.84 20.63
C PRO A 149 -6.15 -1.95 21.40
N GLU A 150 -7.43 -1.73 21.74
CA GLU A 150 -8.30 -2.64 22.48
C GLU A 150 -8.77 -3.86 21.67
N VAL A 151 -8.66 -3.84 20.34
CA VAL A 151 -9.11 -4.94 19.48
C VAL A 151 -7.97 -5.92 19.25
N PHE A 152 -8.18 -7.20 19.54
CA PHE A 152 -7.14 -8.21 19.31
C PHE A 152 -6.84 -8.38 17.82
N PRO A 153 -5.57 -8.60 17.41
CA PRO A 153 -5.21 -8.83 16.02
C PRO A 153 -6.01 -9.92 15.31
N GLN A 154 -6.37 -10.97 16.05
CA GLN A 154 -7.14 -12.12 15.54
C GLN A 154 -8.59 -11.76 15.22
N ASP A 155 -9.17 -10.81 15.97
CA ASP A 155 -10.53 -10.32 15.76
C ASP A 155 -10.61 -9.22 14.71
N PHE A 156 -9.56 -8.40 14.59
CA PHE A 156 -9.55 -7.22 13.74
C PHE A 156 -9.93 -7.54 12.29
N TYR A 157 -9.34 -8.58 11.69
CA TYR A 157 -9.66 -8.95 10.32
C TYR A 157 -11.10 -9.44 10.17
N ARG A 158 -11.60 -10.21 11.15
CA ARG A 158 -12.98 -10.71 11.15
C ARG A 158 -13.99 -9.56 11.25
N LEU A 159 -13.72 -8.60 12.14
CA LEU A 159 -14.55 -7.40 12.31
C LEU A 159 -14.51 -6.53 11.06
N TRP A 160 -13.31 -6.25 10.52
CA TRP A 160 -13.15 -5.53 9.28
C TRP A 160 -13.90 -6.20 8.13
N ARG A 161 -13.81 -7.53 8.00
CA ARG A 161 -14.48 -8.25 6.91
C ARG A 161 -15.99 -8.08 6.96
N ARG A 162 -16.58 -8.23 8.15
CA ARG A 162 -18.01 -8.02 8.34
C ARG A 162 -18.41 -6.57 8.03
N ALA A 163 -17.63 -5.59 8.51
CA ALA A 163 -17.87 -4.18 8.23
C ALA A 163 -17.74 -3.86 6.74
N HIS A 164 -16.78 -4.48 6.05
CA HIS A 164 -16.59 -4.36 4.60
C HIS A 164 -17.80 -4.89 3.82
N ASP A 165 -18.31 -6.06 4.19
CA ASP A 165 -19.50 -6.65 3.55
C ASP A 165 -20.73 -5.75 3.75
N GLU A 166 -20.95 -5.26 4.97
CA GLU A 166 -22.04 -4.32 5.29
C GLU A 166 -21.88 -2.98 4.55
N ALA A 167 -20.66 -2.44 4.46
CA ALA A 167 -20.37 -1.18 3.77
C ALA A 167 -20.54 -1.30 2.26
N LEU A 168 -20.08 -2.40 1.64
CA LEU A 168 -20.31 -2.65 0.22
C LEU A 168 -21.80 -2.79 -0.07
N ALA A 169 -22.56 -3.52 0.75
CA ALA A 169 -24.01 -3.67 0.58
C ALA A 169 -24.75 -2.32 0.57
N LYS A 170 -24.26 -1.33 1.34
CA LYS A 170 -24.78 0.05 1.38
C LYS A 170 -24.27 0.95 0.25
N SER A 171 -23.28 0.50 -0.52
CA SER A 171 -22.54 1.31 -1.49
C SER A 171 -22.69 0.80 -2.93
N PRO A 172 -23.87 0.94 -3.56
CA PRO A 172 -24.11 0.40 -4.91
C PRO A 172 -23.17 1.00 -5.97
N TYR A 173 -22.78 2.27 -5.84
CA TYR A 173 -21.84 2.89 -6.77
C TYR A 173 -20.42 2.31 -6.60
N ALA A 174 -20.00 2.04 -5.36
CA ALA A 174 -18.76 1.31 -5.09
C ALA A 174 -18.74 -0.10 -5.72
N GLN A 175 -19.82 -0.87 -5.55
CA GLN A 175 -19.93 -2.20 -6.15
C GLN A 175 -19.85 -2.16 -7.67
N GLU A 176 -20.48 -1.16 -8.31
CA GLU A 176 -20.45 -1.03 -9.76
C GLU A 176 -19.04 -0.68 -10.27
N MET A 177 -18.31 0.20 -9.57
CA MET A 177 -17.06 0.79 -10.06
C MET A 177 -15.80 0.02 -9.66
N PHE A 178 -15.80 -0.77 -8.58
CA PHE A 178 -14.63 -1.55 -8.18
C PHE A 178 -14.33 -2.68 -9.19
N ARG A 179 -13.07 -2.74 -9.63
CA ARG A 179 -12.52 -3.74 -10.56
C ARG A 179 -11.71 -4.82 -9.86
N LYS A 180 -11.15 -4.49 -8.70
CA LYS A 180 -10.34 -5.42 -7.91
C LYS A 180 -10.31 -4.95 -6.48
N ILE A 181 -10.30 -5.89 -5.54
CA ILE A 181 -10.10 -5.62 -4.12
C ILE A 181 -9.07 -6.63 -3.61
N VAL A 182 -7.94 -6.15 -3.09
CA VAL A 182 -6.89 -6.98 -2.49
C VAL A 182 -6.67 -6.54 -1.06
N VAL A 183 -6.85 -7.48 -0.14
CA VAL A 183 -6.63 -7.32 1.29
C VAL A 183 -5.19 -7.71 1.59
N ASN A 184 -4.42 -6.80 2.17
CA ASN A 184 -3.04 -7.02 2.59
C ASN A 184 -3.04 -7.13 4.12
N LYS A 185 -3.16 -8.36 4.63
CA LYS A 185 -3.14 -8.62 6.07
C LYS A 185 -1.69 -8.64 6.52
N ARG A 186 -1.34 -7.90 7.57
CA ARG A 186 0.01 -7.94 8.13
C ARG A 186 0.40 -9.37 8.48
N SER A 187 1.48 -9.86 7.90
CA SER A 187 2.03 -11.16 8.23
C SER A 187 2.74 -11.10 9.58
N ARG A 188 2.56 -12.14 10.38
CA ARG A 188 3.16 -12.29 11.72
C ARG A 188 4.38 -13.20 11.73
N ILE A 189 4.86 -13.60 10.55
CA ILE A 189 6.06 -14.44 10.42
C ILE A 189 7.31 -13.74 10.98
N ASN A 190 7.30 -12.40 11.04
CA ASN A 190 8.33 -11.58 11.68
C ASN A 190 7.72 -10.49 12.56
N ASP A 191 7.51 -10.77 13.85
CA ASP A 191 6.72 -9.89 14.72
C ASP A 191 7.31 -8.49 14.94
N ASN A 192 8.63 -8.32 14.82
CA ASN A 192 9.31 -7.05 15.07
C ASN A 192 9.66 -6.26 13.79
N ASP A 193 9.46 -6.86 12.61
CA ASP A 193 9.83 -6.30 11.31
C ASP A 193 11.28 -5.77 11.23
N ALA A 194 12.22 -6.28 12.04
CA ALA A 194 13.52 -5.63 12.28
C ALA A 194 14.35 -5.44 11.01
N ALA A 195 14.42 -6.46 10.14
CA ALA A 195 15.14 -6.37 8.86
C ALA A 195 14.55 -5.28 7.96
N ALA A 196 13.22 -5.22 7.84
CA ALA A 196 12.55 -4.18 7.05
C ALA A 196 12.70 -2.79 7.71
N ARG A 197 12.65 -2.70 9.04
CA ARG A 197 12.89 -1.45 9.78
C ARG A 197 14.28 -0.89 9.55
N ALA A 198 15.30 -1.74 9.60
CA ALA A 198 16.67 -1.36 9.30
C ALA A 198 16.82 -0.97 7.81
N HIS A 199 16.28 -1.78 6.89
CA HIS A 199 16.38 -1.54 5.46
C HIS A 199 15.80 -0.19 5.02
N PHE A 200 14.63 0.18 5.56
CA PHE A 200 13.94 1.44 5.25
C PHE A 200 14.27 2.60 6.20
N ARG A 201 15.24 2.40 7.11
CA ARG A 201 15.76 3.37 8.09
C ARG A 201 14.67 4.08 8.91
N MET A 202 13.59 3.37 9.23
CA MET A 202 12.47 3.95 9.95
C MET A 202 12.82 4.26 11.40
N VAL A 203 12.22 5.31 11.94
CA VAL A 203 12.29 5.66 13.36
C VAL A 203 10.88 5.64 13.93
N ASP A 204 10.62 4.67 14.81
CA ASP A 204 9.33 4.46 15.50
C ASP A 204 8.08 4.55 14.57
N PRO A 205 8.02 3.73 13.49
CA PRO A 205 6.92 3.81 12.55
C PRO A 205 5.61 3.26 13.16
N PRO A 206 4.45 3.85 12.82
CA PRO A 206 3.17 3.27 13.16
C PRO A 206 3.00 1.91 12.50
N VAL A 207 2.23 1.04 13.16
CA VAL A 207 2.06 -0.35 12.76
C VAL A 207 0.65 -0.56 12.25
N TYR A 208 0.51 -0.67 10.93
CA TYR A 208 -0.76 -1.00 10.29
C TYR A 208 -0.91 -2.51 10.15
N ASP A 209 -2.00 -3.05 10.70
CA ASP A 209 -2.31 -4.48 10.59
C ASP A 209 -3.04 -4.82 9.27
N LEU A 210 -3.51 -3.80 8.55
CA LEU A 210 -4.28 -3.96 7.32
C LEU A 210 -4.06 -2.81 6.34
N VAL A 211 -3.78 -3.15 5.08
CA VAL A 211 -3.93 -2.24 3.93
C VAL A 211 -4.88 -2.87 2.94
N VAL A 212 -5.88 -2.14 2.46
CA VAL A 212 -6.82 -2.65 1.46
C VAL A 212 -6.63 -1.87 0.17
N SER A 213 -6.35 -2.60 -0.90
CA SER A 213 -6.15 -2.06 -2.23
C SER A 213 -7.44 -2.18 -3.03
N PHE A 214 -7.92 -1.08 -3.61
CA PHE A 214 -9.07 -1.06 -4.52
C PHE A 214 -8.62 -0.56 -5.89
N TRP A 215 -9.24 -1.02 -6.96
CA TRP A 215 -9.00 -0.51 -8.31
C TRP A 215 -10.28 0.02 -8.94
N VAL A 216 -10.17 1.18 -9.58
CA VAL A 216 -11.22 1.82 -10.39
C VAL A 216 -10.64 2.26 -11.73
N ASP A 217 -11.48 2.46 -12.74
CA ASP A 217 -11.02 2.73 -14.11
C ASP A 217 -10.27 4.06 -14.22
N SER A 218 -10.72 5.11 -13.51
CA SER A 218 -10.14 6.46 -13.60
C SER A 218 -10.36 7.30 -12.32
N MET A 219 -9.72 8.48 -12.28
CA MET A 219 -9.91 9.45 -11.19
C MET A 219 -11.34 10.00 -11.11
N GLU A 220 -12.13 9.93 -12.17
CA GLU A 220 -13.54 10.38 -12.15
C GLU A 220 -14.42 9.49 -11.26
N GLN A 221 -13.97 8.25 -11.01
CA GLN A 221 -14.71 7.26 -10.23
C GLN A 221 -14.28 7.21 -8.75
N VAL A 222 -13.40 8.10 -8.29
CA VAL A 222 -12.94 8.10 -6.89
C VAL A 222 -14.06 8.34 -5.88
N GLY A 223 -15.16 8.96 -6.30
CA GLY A 223 -16.39 9.07 -5.49
C GLY A 223 -16.96 7.71 -5.06
N ALA A 224 -16.69 6.65 -5.83
CA ALA A 224 -17.08 5.28 -5.47
C ALA A 224 -16.37 4.80 -4.20
N PHE A 225 -15.07 5.11 -4.07
CA PHE A 225 -14.33 4.82 -2.85
C PHE A 225 -14.78 5.70 -1.68
N ARG A 226 -15.15 6.97 -1.93
CA ARG A 226 -15.71 7.85 -0.90
C ARG A 226 -17.01 7.31 -0.31
N GLN A 227 -17.96 6.87 -1.15
CA GLN A 227 -19.19 6.24 -0.67
C GLN A 227 -18.89 5.02 0.23
N TYR A 228 -17.95 4.17 -0.20
CA TYR A 228 -17.54 3.00 0.58
C TYR A 228 -16.87 3.38 1.91
N VAL A 229 -15.96 4.37 1.93
CA VAL A 229 -15.23 4.75 3.15
C VAL A 229 -16.15 5.38 4.19
N GLU A 230 -17.14 6.18 3.76
CA GLU A 230 -18.18 6.69 4.64
C GLU A 230 -18.99 5.53 5.25
N ALA A 231 -19.46 4.60 4.42
CA ALA A 231 -20.26 3.46 4.88
C ALA A 231 -19.54 2.52 5.85
N ILE A 232 -18.22 2.31 5.70
CA ILE A 232 -17.43 1.48 6.63
C ILE A 232 -17.09 2.24 7.93
N GLN A 233 -16.90 3.56 7.86
CA GLN A 233 -16.68 4.40 9.05
C GLN A 233 -17.93 4.50 9.92
N GLU A 234 -19.13 4.43 9.32
CA GLU A 234 -20.42 4.37 10.01
C GLU A 234 -20.76 2.98 10.56
N SER A 235 -19.91 1.97 10.37
CA SER A 235 -20.14 0.64 10.93
C SER A 235 -20.24 0.71 12.46
N SER A 236 -21.20 -0.01 13.04
CA SER A 236 -21.31 -0.15 14.49
C SER A 236 -20.25 -1.09 15.07
N LEU A 237 -19.44 -1.73 14.21
CA LEU A 237 -18.32 -2.57 14.60
C LEU A 237 -17.14 -1.67 14.95
N ASP A 238 -16.80 -1.62 16.23
CA ASP A 238 -15.76 -0.74 16.76
C ASP A 238 -14.37 -1.40 16.66
N PHE A 239 -13.76 -1.39 15.47
CA PHE A 239 -12.52 -2.15 15.21
C PHE A 239 -11.33 -1.31 14.74
N ALA A 240 -11.58 -0.14 14.16
CA ALA A 240 -10.55 0.69 13.55
C ALA A 240 -10.44 2.05 14.23
N ASP A 241 -9.22 2.56 14.30
CA ASP A 241 -8.96 3.95 14.67
C ASP A 241 -8.92 4.78 13.38
N TRP A 242 -10.06 5.36 13.02
CA TRP A 242 -10.19 6.16 11.80
C TRP A 242 -9.37 7.46 11.87
N SER A 243 -9.11 7.98 13.06
CA SER A 243 -8.26 9.16 13.28
C SER A 243 -6.80 8.90 12.93
N GLU A 244 -6.34 7.64 12.97
CA GLU A 244 -4.99 7.23 12.57
C GLU A 244 -4.95 6.44 11.26
N SER A 245 -6.11 6.20 10.66
CA SER A 245 -6.25 5.62 9.33
C SER A 245 -6.11 6.70 8.25
N PHE A 246 -5.77 6.27 7.04
CA PHE A 246 -5.70 7.16 5.89
C PHE A 246 -5.84 6.36 4.59
N PHE A 247 -6.09 7.06 3.49
CA PHE A 247 -6.02 6.43 2.18
C PHE A 247 -5.37 7.31 1.14
N LEU A 248 -4.88 6.66 0.08
CA LEU A 248 -4.16 7.29 -1.02
C LEU A 248 -4.79 6.85 -2.34
N TYR A 249 -5.07 7.81 -3.22
CA TYR A 249 -5.29 7.55 -4.64
C TYR A 249 -3.94 7.51 -5.33
N CYS A 250 -3.69 6.49 -6.13
CA CYS A 250 -2.39 6.26 -6.73
C CYS A 250 -2.49 5.85 -8.20
N ARG A 251 -1.46 6.23 -8.95
CA ARG A 251 -1.13 5.64 -10.26
C ARG A 251 -0.09 4.54 -10.05
N PRO A 252 -0.39 3.27 -10.39
CA PRO A 252 0.60 2.21 -10.35
C PRO A 252 1.61 2.34 -11.50
N VAL A 253 2.88 2.08 -11.22
CA VAL A 253 4.00 2.10 -12.17
C VAL A 253 4.79 0.81 -12.03
N ARG A 254 4.91 0.07 -13.13
CA ARG A 254 5.58 -1.24 -13.18
C ARG A 254 7.09 -1.03 -13.29
N ILE A 255 7.83 -1.44 -12.26
CA ILE A 255 9.30 -1.39 -12.27
C ILE A 255 9.86 -2.75 -12.68
N ILE A 256 9.51 -3.81 -11.95
CA ILE A 256 9.85 -5.20 -12.28
C ILE A 256 8.54 -5.96 -12.46
N ASP A 257 8.31 -6.50 -13.64
CA ASP A 257 7.04 -7.13 -14.00
C ASP A 257 7.15 -8.04 -15.24
N ASP A 258 8.32 -8.65 -15.39
CA ASP A 258 8.70 -9.57 -16.46
C ASP A 258 8.59 -11.05 -16.02
N ALA A 259 8.08 -11.31 -14.81
CA ALA A 259 7.80 -12.67 -14.37
C ALA A 259 6.70 -13.29 -15.26
N PRO A 260 6.92 -14.49 -15.83
CA PRO A 260 5.88 -15.18 -16.58
C PRO A 260 4.64 -15.39 -15.68
N PRO A 261 3.42 -15.41 -16.25
CA PRO A 261 2.22 -15.78 -15.49
C PRO A 261 2.47 -17.11 -14.78
N LYS A 262 2.14 -17.20 -13.49
CA LYS A 262 2.12 -18.49 -12.80
C LYS A 262 0.96 -19.29 -13.41
N ASP A 263 1.29 -20.44 -14.00
CA ASP A 263 0.35 -21.41 -14.57
C ASP A 263 -0.70 -21.89 -13.53
#